data_AF-A0A9E3VRY3-F1
#
_entry.id   AF-A0A9E3VRY3-F1
#
_cell.length_a   1.000
_cell.length_b   1.000
_cell.length_c   1.000
_cell.angle_alpha   90.00
_cell.angle_beta   90.00
_cell.angle_gamma   90.00
#
_symmetry.space_group_name_H-M   'P 1'
#
loop_
_entity.id
_entity.type
_entity.pdbx_description
1 polymer ?
#
loop_
_entity_poly.entity_id
_entity_poly.type
_entity_poly.pdbx_seq_one_letter_code
_entity_poly.pdbx_strand_id
1 'polypeptide(L)'
;ASSPQPNEHLFITNSLGMKLVYVPPGEFRMGAASTEKGANPEEAPQHSVRILNGYYLGCFEVSVGEYDRVMRAAAATGPTPPSEDLRRPAYGISWDDATAFCRKLSSMPDEVSARRVYRLPSEAEWEYACRAGMGTSFAFGDQLSTEDAQFSDPARRPSEAALIGTYRPNSFGLYDMHGNVWEWCGDWFSGSYYASSSMDSPKGPANGELRVIRGGSWRAPASLCRSAFRDGNDADVRRDDYGFRVLCTLNESSSTSATDVAAAPTASSGSQELQSGALDISRLVEQIEPSVVRIDTRGRRGAGTGSGFLIDDLGTIVTNYHVVENAMRARAVFHDGKEVAISGYLAMYPEQDLAVLRLTDVPEGRKPLPICEEFPIRGQRVMALGAPYGFSFTPTDGIVSAIRDANEMAKSLPGLKLRVTWIQTTTPISPGNSGGPLINSKGEVIGVNTITHRMGQNLNFAVSAKDVKQALQKSDGLSVHALAPQATSISEIIRALQGAAPD
;
A
#
# COMPACT_ATOMS: atom_id res chain seq x y z
N ALA A 1 24.59 5.96 -17.83
CA ALA A 1 24.09 5.79 -16.45
C ALA A 1 22.58 5.69 -16.56
N SER A 2 22.04 4.49 -16.37
CA SER A 2 20.62 4.18 -16.56
C SER A 2 19.80 4.76 -15.42
N SER A 3 18.84 5.63 -15.76
CA SER A 3 17.86 6.20 -14.84
C SER A 3 17.05 5.10 -14.13
N PRO A 4 16.73 5.24 -12.83
CA PRO A 4 15.92 4.25 -12.10
C PRO A 4 14.50 4.14 -12.68
N GLN A 5 13.96 2.92 -12.77
CA GLN A 5 12.60 2.61 -13.24
C GLN A 5 11.53 2.84 -12.14
N PRO A 6 10.27 3.18 -12.47
CA PRO A 6 9.39 3.95 -11.56
C PRO A 6 8.78 3.26 -10.32
N ASN A 7 8.61 1.92 -10.24
CA ASN A 7 7.86 1.32 -9.11
C ASN A 7 8.62 0.35 -8.17
N GLU A 8 9.96 0.23 -8.22
CA GLU A 8 10.72 -0.60 -7.24
C GLU A 8 10.80 0.00 -5.82
N HIS A 9 10.01 1.05 -5.61
CA HIS A 9 10.29 2.09 -4.63
C HIS A 9 9.06 2.49 -3.82
N LEU A 10 7.91 1.81 -3.92
CA LEU A 10 6.70 2.25 -3.20
C LEU A 10 6.85 2.19 -1.68
N PHE A 11 7.57 1.20 -1.14
CA PHE A 11 7.93 1.16 0.27
C PHE A 11 9.38 0.73 0.44
N ILE A 12 10.07 1.30 1.43
CA ILE A 12 11.35 0.79 1.93
C ILE A 12 11.22 0.44 3.41
N THR A 13 12.00 -0.55 3.82
CA THR A 13 12.27 -0.80 5.23
C THR A 13 13.73 -0.48 5.51
N ASN A 14 13.98 0.28 6.57
CA ASN A 14 15.35 0.63 6.97
C ASN A 14 15.94 -0.35 7.97
N SER A 15 17.21 -0.14 8.34
CA SER A 15 17.95 -1.01 9.26
C SER A 15 17.30 -1.15 10.64
N LEU A 16 16.45 -0.19 11.03
CA LEU A 16 15.69 -0.23 12.29
C LEU A 16 14.37 -1.00 12.18
N GLY A 17 13.94 -1.34 10.96
CA GLY A 17 12.62 -1.90 10.67
C GLY A 17 11.56 -0.83 10.39
N MET A 18 11.91 0.45 10.29
CA MET A 18 10.97 1.52 9.97
C MET A 18 10.43 1.32 8.55
N LYS A 19 9.12 1.37 8.38
CA LYS A 19 8.46 1.37 7.07
C LYS A 19 8.34 2.81 6.58
N LEU A 20 8.83 3.08 5.38
CA LEU A 20 8.65 4.36 4.70
C LEU A 20 7.96 4.12 3.36
N VAL A 21 7.03 4.98 3.00
CA VAL A 21 6.29 4.94 1.74
C VAL A 21 6.78 6.03 0.80
N TYR A 22 6.92 5.73 -0.48
CA TYR A 22 7.26 6.71 -1.49
C TYR A 22 6.06 7.58 -1.82
N VAL A 23 6.26 8.87 -1.61
CA VAL A 23 5.36 9.94 -1.98
C VAL A 23 5.86 10.48 -3.34
N PRO A 24 5.07 10.35 -4.42
CA PRO A 24 5.51 10.74 -5.74
C PRO A 24 5.65 12.26 -5.86
N PRO A 25 6.43 12.77 -6.82
CA PRO A 25 6.36 14.17 -7.19
C PRO A 25 4.97 14.50 -7.74
N GLY A 26 4.53 15.74 -7.56
CA GLY A 26 3.21 16.16 -8.00
C GLY A 26 2.86 17.58 -7.58
N GLU A 27 1.71 18.05 -8.04
CA GLU A 27 1.18 19.36 -7.70
C GLU A 27 -0.04 19.25 -6.80
N PHE A 28 -0.21 20.19 -5.87
CA PHE A 28 -1.38 20.29 -5.03
C PHE A 28 -1.68 21.73 -4.63
N ARG A 29 -2.87 21.92 -4.05
CA ARG A 29 -3.29 23.19 -3.45
C ARG A 29 -2.93 23.17 -1.97
N MET A 30 -1.91 23.94 -1.60
CA MET A 30 -1.44 24.08 -0.21
C MET A 30 -2.20 25.19 0.50
N GLY A 31 -2.59 24.94 1.75
CA GLY A 31 -3.37 25.84 2.57
C GLY A 31 -4.88 25.63 2.50
N ALA A 32 -5.59 26.35 3.37
CA ALA A 32 -7.02 26.19 3.55
C ALA A 32 -7.80 26.89 2.44
N ALA A 33 -8.84 26.23 1.93
CA ALA A 33 -9.76 26.88 1.02
C ALA A 33 -10.49 28.04 1.73
N SER A 34 -10.86 29.10 1.01
CA SER A 34 -11.57 30.24 1.60
C SER A 34 -12.94 29.89 2.20
N THR A 35 -13.49 28.74 1.83
CA THR A 35 -14.74 28.17 2.33
C THR A 35 -14.55 27.12 3.43
N GLU A 36 -13.31 26.76 3.76
CA GLU A 36 -13.00 25.73 4.75
C GLU A 36 -13.32 26.21 6.16
N LYS A 37 -14.15 25.45 6.89
CA LYS A 37 -14.57 25.81 8.25
C LYS A 37 -13.41 25.65 9.22
N GLY A 38 -13.17 26.66 10.04
CA GLY A 38 -12.11 26.65 11.05
C GLY A 38 -10.72 26.97 10.48
N ALA A 39 -10.64 27.45 9.25
CA ALA A 39 -9.41 27.97 8.64
C ALA A 39 -8.95 29.26 9.32
N ASN A 40 -7.66 29.34 9.64
CA ASN A 40 -7.03 30.54 10.19
C ASN A 40 -6.37 31.38 9.09
N PRO A 41 -6.15 32.70 9.32
CA PRO A 41 -5.50 33.57 8.34
C PRO A 41 -4.12 33.10 7.88
N GLU A 42 -3.39 32.40 8.76
CA GLU A 42 -2.03 31.90 8.50
C GLU A 42 -1.99 30.69 7.55
N GLU A 43 -3.16 30.09 7.28
CA GLU A 43 -3.36 29.00 6.32
C GLU A 43 -3.73 29.53 4.92
N ALA A 44 -3.79 30.85 4.75
CA ALA A 44 -4.18 31.54 3.52
C ALA A 44 -3.05 32.44 2.98
N PRO A 45 -3.04 32.75 1.67
CA PRO A 45 -3.93 32.22 0.65
C PRO A 45 -3.63 30.76 0.30
N GLN A 46 -4.66 30.03 -0.13
CA GLN A 46 -4.43 28.75 -0.78
C GLN A 46 -3.68 28.97 -2.09
N HIS A 47 -2.56 28.28 -2.28
CA HIS A 47 -1.66 28.48 -3.41
C HIS A 47 -1.23 27.13 -4.01
N SER A 48 -0.75 27.15 -5.25
CA SER A 48 -0.28 25.95 -5.92
C SER A 48 1.16 25.66 -5.55
N VAL A 49 1.44 24.42 -5.16
CA VAL A 49 2.77 23.94 -4.83
C VAL A 49 3.06 22.67 -5.62
N ARG A 50 4.28 22.58 -6.14
CA ARG A 50 4.82 21.42 -6.84
C ARG A 50 5.94 20.77 -6.04
N ILE A 51 5.73 19.53 -5.64
CA ILE A 51 6.78 18.64 -5.14
C ILE A 51 7.54 18.10 -6.36
N LEU A 52 8.79 18.52 -6.53
CA LEU A 52 9.58 18.24 -7.72
C LEU A 52 10.17 16.82 -7.71
N ASN A 53 10.60 16.37 -6.54
CA ASN A 53 11.23 15.08 -6.37
C ASN A 53 10.39 14.24 -5.41
N GLY A 54 10.10 13.00 -5.80
CA GLY A 54 9.50 12.07 -4.87
C GLY A 54 10.47 11.73 -3.74
N TYR A 55 9.92 11.36 -2.61
CA TYR A 55 10.66 11.06 -1.39
C TYR A 55 9.97 9.93 -0.64
N TYR A 56 10.69 9.30 0.28
CA TYR A 56 10.10 8.35 1.20
C TYR A 56 9.70 9.05 2.48
N LEU A 57 8.50 8.82 2.98
CA LEU A 57 8.04 9.34 4.26
C LEU A 57 7.70 8.18 5.18
N GLY A 58 8.09 8.27 6.45
CA GLY A 58 7.72 7.28 7.47
C GLY A 58 6.22 7.02 7.43
N CYS A 59 5.81 5.75 7.31
CA CYS A 59 4.40 5.36 7.33
C CYS A 59 3.72 5.80 8.63
N PHE A 60 4.51 5.88 9.70
CA PHE A 60 4.11 6.20 11.06
C PHE A 60 4.95 7.36 11.61
N GLU A 61 4.53 7.96 12.71
CA GLU A 61 5.43 8.75 13.56
C GLU A 61 6.59 7.86 14.07
N VAL A 62 7.74 8.45 14.37
CA VAL A 62 8.86 7.71 14.98
C VAL A 62 8.42 7.16 16.32
N SER A 63 8.57 5.85 16.52
CA SER A 63 8.14 5.20 17.75
C SER A 63 9.13 5.39 18.90
N VAL A 64 8.69 5.19 20.15
CA VAL A 64 9.58 5.17 21.32
C VAL A 64 10.74 4.18 21.13
N GLY A 65 10.43 2.97 20.63
CA GLY A 65 11.44 1.95 20.36
C GLY A 65 12.45 2.32 19.27
N GLU A 66 12.00 3.03 18.22
CA GLU A 66 12.88 3.52 17.16
C GLU A 66 13.77 4.67 17.67
N TYR A 67 13.18 5.63 18.38
CA TYR A 67 13.89 6.74 19.01
C TYR A 67 14.99 6.27 19.94
N ASP A 68 14.67 5.32 20.83
CA ASP A 68 15.61 4.79 21.82
C ASP A 68 16.79 4.07 21.18
N ARG A 69 16.56 3.30 20.10
CA ARG A 69 17.62 2.62 19.36
C ARG A 69 18.63 3.57 18.72
N VAL A 70 18.19 4.75 18.26
CA VAL A 70 19.07 5.73 17.61
C VAL A 70 19.71 6.67 18.62
N MET A 71 18.92 7.14 19.60
CA MET A 71 19.32 8.24 20.47
C MET A 71 19.88 7.77 21.81
N ARG A 72 19.31 6.71 22.41
CA ARG A 72 19.68 6.23 23.75
C ARG A 72 20.69 5.08 23.75
N ALA A 73 20.75 4.25 22.70
CA ALA A 73 21.75 3.18 22.57
C ALA A 73 23.20 3.73 22.55
N ALA A 74 23.40 4.96 22.08
CA ALA A 74 24.69 5.64 22.08
C ALA A 74 25.13 6.16 23.48
N ALA A 75 24.24 6.14 24.47
CA ALA A 75 24.45 6.73 25.80
C ALA A 75 24.33 5.72 26.96
N ALA A 76 24.40 4.41 26.69
CA ALA A 76 24.07 3.37 27.65
C ALA A 76 25.10 3.22 28.79
N THR A 77 25.03 4.13 29.77
CA THR A 77 25.28 3.85 31.19
C THR A 77 24.01 4.25 31.96
N GLY A 78 23.04 3.35 32.04
CA GLY A 78 21.81 3.58 32.80
C GLY A 78 20.81 2.43 32.67
N PRO A 79 19.93 2.23 33.67
CA PRO A 79 18.94 1.17 33.64
C PRO A 79 17.97 1.34 32.47
N THR A 80 17.58 0.22 31.89
CA THR A 80 16.55 0.14 30.83
C THR A 80 15.27 0.81 31.34
N PRO A 81 14.70 1.79 30.61
CA PRO A 81 13.41 2.35 31.00
C PRO A 81 12.37 1.23 31.10
N PRO A 82 11.41 1.33 32.03
CA PRO A 82 10.34 0.34 32.18
C PRO A 82 9.57 0.21 30.87
N SER A 83 8.88 -0.93 30.69
CA SER A 83 8.16 -1.33 29.47
C SER A 83 7.03 -0.35 29.07
N GLU A 84 7.39 0.81 28.53
CA GLU A 84 6.50 1.59 27.69
C GLU A 84 6.19 0.79 26.42
N ASP A 85 4.97 0.89 25.91
CA ASP A 85 4.62 0.25 24.64
C ASP A 85 5.48 0.89 23.54
N LEU A 86 6.53 0.19 23.12
CA LEU A 86 7.55 0.64 22.17
C LEU A 86 6.97 1.10 20.82
N ARG A 87 5.69 0.81 20.57
CA ARG A 87 4.94 1.23 19.38
C ARG A 87 4.11 2.50 19.59
N ARG A 88 4.17 3.16 20.75
CA ARG A 88 3.67 4.53 20.89
C ARG A 88 4.59 5.49 20.13
N PRO A 89 4.06 6.63 19.63
CA PRO A 89 4.90 7.67 19.07
C PRO A 89 5.83 8.22 20.15
N ALA A 90 7.08 8.48 19.79
CA ALA A 90 8.01 9.20 20.64
C ALA A 90 7.54 10.65 20.77
N TYR A 91 7.23 11.08 21.98
CA TYR A 91 6.86 12.46 22.31
C TYR A 91 7.81 13.08 23.34
N GLY A 92 7.63 14.35 23.68
CA GLY A 92 8.60 15.10 24.50
C GLY A 92 9.86 15.45 23.70
N ILE A 93 9.75 15.43 22.38
CA ILE A 93 10.83 15.61 21.43
C ILE A 93 10.82 17.06 20.95
N SER A 94 11.95 17.75 21.09
CA SER A 94 12.13 19.08 20.50
C SER A 94 12.51 18.97 19.02
N TRP A 95 12.42 20.07 18.28
CA TRP A 95 12.87 20.10 16.89
C TRP A 95 14.36 19.76 16.77
N ASP A 96 15.18 20.27 17.70
CA ASP A 96 16.62 19.96 17.75
C ASP A 96 16.88 18.46 17.97
N ASP A 97 16.09 17.80 18.81
CA ASP A 97 16.18 16.35 19.02
C ASP A 97 15.76 15.56 17.77
N ALA A 98 14.66 15.97 17.13
CA ALA A 98 14.13 15.31 15.95
C ALA A 98 15.13 15.41 14.78
N THR A 99 15.77 16.57 14.60
CA THR A 99 16.84 16.74 13.61
C THR A 99 18.12 15.99 13.98
N ALA A 100 18.48 15.94 15.26
CA ALA A 100 19.60 15.12 15.74
C ALA A 100 19.36 13.62 15.49
N PHE A 101 18.14 13.12 15.72
CA PHE A 101 17.73 11.76 15.36
C PHE A 101 17.94 11.50 13.86
N CYS A 102 17.42 12.39 13.00
CA CYS A 102 17.56 12.24 11.54
C CYS A 102 19.03 12.20 11.10
N ARG A 103 19.89 13.07 11.66
CA ARG A 103 21.33 13.09 11.39
C ARG A 103 22.01 11.79 11.83
N LYS A 104 21.71 11.29 13.03
CA LYS A 104 22.26 10.03 13.53
C LYS A 104 21.82 8.84 12.67
N LEU A 105 20.52 8.76 12.35
CA LEU A 105 19.97 7.71 11.49
C LEU A 105 20.66 7.71 10.11
N SER A 106 20.84 8.89 9.50
CA SER A 106 21.56 9.03 8.22
C SER A 106 23.02 8.60 8.29
N SER A 107 23.63 8.63 9.48
CA SER A 107 25.04 8.28 9.68
C SER A 107 25.24 6.80 10.03
N MET A 108 24.16 6.03 10.19
CA MET A 108 24.27 4.60 10.48
C MET A 108 24.87 3.86 9.27
N PRO A 109 25.81 2.90 9.47
CA PRO A 109 26.51 2.23 8.38
C PRO A 109 25.60 1.60 7.32
N ASP A 110 24.50 0.99 7.76
CA ASP A 110 23.53 0.35 6.86
C ASP A 110 22.78 1.39 6.02
N GLU A 111 22.46 2.56 6.59
CA GLU A 111 21.79 3.64 5.88
C GLU A 111 22.73 4.34 4.90
N VAL A 112 23.98 4.56 5.30
CA VAL A 112 25.05 5.06 4.41
C VAL A 112 25.26 4.10 3.23
N SER A 113 25.34 2.79 3.51
CA SER A 113 25.49 1.75 2.48
C SER A 113 24.29 1.70 1.53
N ALA A 114 23.08 1.90 2.08
CA ALA A 114 21.84 2.02 1.32
C ALA A 114 21.66 3.40 0.66
N ARG A 115 22.61 4.33 0.83
CA ARG A 115 22.57 5.71 0.32
C ARG A 115 21.34 6.51 0.77
N ARG A 116 20.84 6.20 1.96
CA ARG A 116 19.65 6.81 2.55
C ARG A 116 20.04 7.98 3.44
N VAL A 117 19.44 9.13 3.17
CA VAL A 117 19.59 10.33 3.99
C VAL A 117 18.23 10.68 4.56
N TYR A 118 18.18 10.89 5.87
CA TYR A 118 16.98 11.19 6.62
C TYR A 118 16.98 12.63 7.10
N ARG A 119 15.81 13.26 7.05
CA ARG A 119 15.54 14.61 7.54
C ARG A 119 14.07 14.72 7.97
N LEU A 120 13.71 15.84 8.59
CA LEU A 120 12.31 16.20 8.72
C LEU A 120 11.72 16.54 7.33
N PRO A 121 10.43 16.23 7.09
CA PRO A 121 9.75 16.72 5.90
C PRO A 121 9.70 18.26 5.93
N SER A 122 9.69 18.90 4.76
CA SER A 122 9.22 20.28 4.72
C SER A 122 7.72 20.34 4.95
N GLU A 123 7.20 21.48 5.37
CA GLU A 123 5.78 21.66 5.60
C GLU A 123 4.95 21.34 4.35
N ALA A 124 5.43 21.75 3.18
CA ALA A 124 4.79 21.44 1.90
C ALA A 124 4.79 19.93 1.60
N GLU A 125 5.89 19.23 1.88
CA GLU A 125 5.98 17.78 1.74
C GLU A 125 5.03 17.08 2.72
N TRP A 126 4.91 17.59 3.94
CA TRP A 126 4.00 17.06 4.94
C TRP A 126 2.54 17.24 4.52
N GLU A 127 2.13 18.45 4.10
CA GLU A 127 0.73 18.71 3.71
C GLU A 127 0.34 17.94 2.44
N TYR A 128 1.24 17.89 1.45
CA TYR A 128 1.04 17.09 0.25
C TYR A 128 0.77 15.62 0.60
N ALA A 129 1.61 15.07 1.47
CA ALA A 129 1.53 13.69 1.92
C ALA A 129 0.30 13.43 2.79
N CYS A 130 -0.08 14.37 3.66
CA CYS A 130 -1.27 14.30 4.50
C CYS A 130 -2.54 14.23 3.65
N ARG A 131 -2.65 15.12 2.65
CA ARG A 131 -3.80 15.20 1.74
C ARG A 131 -3.92 13.97 0.84
N ALA A 132 -2.80 13.40 0.38
CA ALA A 132 -2.76 12.22 -0.49
C ALA A 132 -3.74 12.32 -1.69
N GLY A 133 -3.78 13.49 -2.33
CA GLY A 133 -4.65 13.80 -3.46
C GLY A 133 -6.03 14.37 -3.10
N MET A 134 -6.39 14.45 -1.82
CA MET A 134 -7.68 14.97 -1.37
C MET A 134 -7.67 16.50 -1.21
N GLY A 135 -8.75 17.15 -1.67
CA GLY A 135 -9.00 18.59 -1.48
C GLY A 135 -9.88 18.93 -0.28
N THR A 136 -10.31 17.93 0.48
CA THR A 136 -11.17 18.07 1.69
C THR A 136 -10.36 18.47 2.92
N SER A 137 -11.05 18.81 4.03
CA SER A 137 -10.39 19.20 5.29
C SER A 137 -9.50 18.09 5.86
N PHE A 138 -9.89 16.82 5.70
CA PHE A 138 -9.14 15.63 6.12
C PHE A 138 -8.96 14.68 4.92
N ALA A 139 -8.00 13.76 5.00
CA ALA A 139 -7.79 12.72 3.99
C ALA A 139 -8.99 11.77 3.81
N PHE A 140 -9.96 11.83 4.71
CA PHE A 140 -11.14 10.97 4.74
C PHE A 140 -12.45 11.71 4.43
N GLY A 141 -12.38 12.99 4.07
CA GLY A 141 -13.54 13.85 3.85
C GLY A 141 -13.51 15.11 4.72
N ASP A 142 -14.68 15.72 4.94
CA ASP A 142 -14.79 17.02 5.62
C ASP A 142 -15.02 16.92 7.13
N GLN A 143 -15.12 15.71 7.68
CA GLN A 143 -15.31 15.46 9.10
C GLN A 143 -14.28 14.45 9.60
N LEU A 144 -13.87 14.62 10.87
CA LEU A 144 -12.98 13.70 11.56
C LEU A 144 -13.76 13.06 12.71
N SER A 145 -13.85 11.73 12.70
CA SER A 145 -14.49 10.96 13.75
C SER A 145 -13.47 10.23 14.61
N THR A 146 -13.89 9.78 15.80
CA THR A 146 -13.05 9.02 16.74
C THR A 146 -12.63 7.64 16.22
N GLU A 147 -13.21 7.18 15.11
CA GLU A 147 -12.81 5.98 14.36
C GLU A 147 -11.68 6.25 13.35
N ASP A 148 -11.41 7.52 13.06
CA ASP A 148 -10.46 7.94 12.03
C ASP A 148 -9.08 8.32 12.61
N ALA A 149 -9.04 8.81 13.86
CA ALA A 149 -7.80 9.27 14.49
C ALA A 149 -7.89 9.37 16.03
N GLN A 150 -6.74 9.54 16.67
CA GLN A 150 -6.62 9.89 18.09
C GLN A 150 -6.61 11.41 18.27
N PHE A 151 -7.69 12.00 18.74
CA PHE A 151 -7.81 13.44 19.01
C PHE A 151 -8.81 13.69 20.14
N SER A 152 -8.89 14.94 20.62
CA SER A 152 -9.79 15.35 21.68
C SER A 152 -11.17 15.73 21.12
N ASP A 153 -12.17 14.92 21.44
CA ASP A 153 -13.57 15.10 21.04
C ASP A 153 -14.46 15.27 22.29
N PRO A 154 -15.59 16.00 22.24
CA PRO A 154 -16.52 16.07 23.36
C PRO A 154 -16.98 14.69 23.88
N ALA A 155 -17.10 13.68 23.02
CA ALA A 155 -17.46 12.31 23.39
C ALA A 155 -16.27 11.47 23.87
N ARG A 156 -15.02 11.87 23.56
CA ARG A 156 -13.81 11.12 23.91
C ARG A 156 -12.62 12.04 24.07
N ARG A 157 -12.09 12.11 25.30
CA ARG A 157 -10.87 12.86 25.64
C ARG A 157 -9.77 11.88 26.04
N PRO A 158 -8.91 11.47 25.10
CA PRO A 158 -7.78 10.59 25.40
C PRO A 158 -6.87 11.23 26.46
N SER A 159 -6.26 10.42 27.32
CA SER A 159 -5.22 10.85 28.26
C SER A 159 -3.80 10.65 27.74
N GLU A 160 -3.65 10.05 26.55
CA GLU A 160 -2.38 9.74 25.92
C GLU A 160 -2.55 9.47 24.41
N ALA A 161 -1.43 9.48 23.69
CA ALA A 161 -1.34 9.05 22.29
C ALA A 161 -1.81 7.60 22.10
N ALA A 162 -2.27 7.22 20.90
CA ALA A 162 -2.53 5.83 20.54
C ALA A 162 -1.21 5.11 20.16
N LEU A 163 -1.28 3.80 19.88
CA LEU A 163 -0.17 3.13 19.19
C LEU A 163 -0.13 3.63 17.74
N ILE A 164 1.07 3.76 17.18
CA ILE A 164 1.22 4.11 15.78
C ILE A 164 0.51 3.07 14.89
N GLY A 165 -0.16 3.55 13.85
CA GLY A 165 -0.87 2.71 12.90
C GLY A 165 -2.17 2.09 13.43
N THR A 166 -2.71 2.62 14.55
CA THR A 166 -3.99 2.13 15.10
C THR A 166 -5.16 2.41 14.14
N TYR A 167 -5.14 3.57 13.50
CA TYR A 167 -6.21 4.01 12.62
C TYR A 167 -5.91 3.67 11.16
N ARG A 168 -6.89 3.84 10.25
CA ARG A 168 -6.65 3.57 8.83
C ARG A 168 -5.69 4.62 8.22
N PRO A 169 -4.87 4.26 7.23
CA PRO A 169 -4.02 5.21 6.54
C PRO A 169 -4.79 6.04 5.51
N ASN A 170 -4.20 7.14 5.05
CA ASN A 170 -4.65 7.86 3.86
C ASN A 170 -4.28 7.10 2.55
N SER A 171 -4.64 7.67 1.39
CA SER A 171 -4.41 7.06 0.06
C SER A 171 -2.93 6.84 -0.31
N PHE A 172 -2.00 7.48 0.41
CA PHE A 172 -0.55 7.24 0.26
C PHE A 172 -0.02 6.20 1.26
N GLY A 173 -0.86 5.56 2.08
CA GLY A 173 -0.41 4.59 3.07
C GLY A 173 0.23 5.22 4.33
N LEU A 174 -0.03 6.50 4.58
CA LEU A 174 0.44 7.21 5.76
C LEU A 174 -0.62 7.18 6.86
N TYR A 175 -0.19 6.79 8.05
CA TYR A 175 -1.01 6.66 9.24
C TYR A 175 -0.88 7.88 10.12
N ASP A 176 -1.92 8.12 10.94
CA ASP A 176 -1.91 9.08 12.03
C ASP A 176 -1.66 10.55 11.60
N MET A 177 -1.86 10.88 10.31
CA MET A 177 -1.67 12.24 9.76
C MET A 177 -2.69 13.28 10.27
N HIS A 178 -3.68 12.87 11.08
CA HIS A 178 -4.79 13.69 11.57
C HIS A 178 -5.01 13.54 13.08
N GLY A 179 -3.95 13.55 13.89
CA GLY A 179 -4.01 13.50 15.34
C GLY A 179 -2.80 12.80 15.92
N ASN A 180 -3.01 12.06 17.02
CA ASN A 180 -2.00 11.31 17.75
C ASN A 180 -0.92 12.22 18.37
N VAL A 181 0.15 12.60 17.67
CA VAL A 181 1.08 13.66 18.14
C VAL A 181 1.32 14.72 17.07
N TRP A 182 1.62 15.94 17.51
CA TRP A 182 2.11 16.99 16.62
C TRP A 182 3.43 16.56 15.99
N GLU A 183 3.64 16.91 14.73
CA GLU A 183 4.84 16.51 14.00
C GLU A 183 5.66 17.71 13.55
N TRP A 184 6.92 17.75 14.00
CA TRP A 184 7.90 18.76 13.57
C TRP A 184 8.20 18.66 12.06
N CYS A 185 8.22 19.82 11.40
CA CYS A 185 8.70 19.99 10.02
C CYS A 185 10.03 20.75 9.97
N GLY A 186 10.73 20.69 8.84
CA GLY A 186 12.04 21.33 8.66
C GLY A 186 12.00 22.86 8.58
N ASP A 187 10.85 23.44 8.26
CA ASP A 187 10.65 24.85 7.93
C ASP A 187 10.67 25.74 9.18
N TRP A 188 11.13 26.97 8.99
CA TRP A 188 10.75 28.06 9.89
C TRP A 188 9.28 28.41 9.66
N PHE A 189 8.55 28.71 10.73
CA PHE A 189 7.17 29.15 10.67
C PHE A 189 7.10 30.66 10.43
N SER A 190 6.18 31.06 9.57
CA SER A 190 5.74 32.44 9.41
C SER A 190 4.28 32.44 8.98
N GLY A 191 3.45 33.21 9.68
CA GLY A 191 2.02 33.32 9.38
C GLY A 191 1.71 33.99 8.04
N SER A 192 2.67 34.72 7.44
CA SER A 192 2.50 35.38 6.14
C SER A 192 3.17 34.66 4.97
N TYR A 193 3.87 33.54 5.22
CA TYR A 193 4.70 32.89 4.21
C TYR A 193 3.92 32.43 2.97
N TYR A 194 2.67 31.97 3.14
CA TYR A 194 1.87 31.48 2.02
C TYR A 194 1.61 32.54 0.94
N ALA A 195 1.64 33.82 1.29
CA ALA A 195 1.45 34.92 0.33
C ALA A 195 2.66 35.14 -0.60
N SER A 196 3.85 34.68 -0.19
CA SER A 196 5.11 34.82 -0.94
C SER A 196 5.81 33.48 -1.22
N SER A 197 5.14 32.37 -0.92
CA SER A 197 5.63 31.01 -1.09
C SER A 197 5.96 30.74 -2.56
N SER A 198 7.12 30.12 -2.81
CA SER A 198 7.49 29.66 -4.14
C SER A 198 6.69 28.42 -4.52
N MET A 199 6.34 28.29 -5.81
CA MET A 199 5.62 27.12 -6.30
C MET A 199 6.42 25.81 -6.14
N ASP A 200 7.72 25.83 -6.44
CA ASP A 200 8.51 24.61 -6.56
C ASP A 200 9.18 24.22 -5.23
N SER A 201 8.65 23.17 -4.59
CA SER A 201 9.17 22.52 -3.38
C SER A 201 9.62 23.49 -2.27
N PRO A 202 8.73 24.40 -1.81
CA PRO A 202 9.07 25.43 -0.84
C PRO A 202 9.56 24.81 0.47
N LYS A 203 10.48 25.53 1.12
CA LYS A 203 11.17 25.14 2.36
C LYS A 203 11.01 26.18 3.48
N GLY A 204 9.95 26.98 3.39
CA GLY A 204 9.68 28.05 4.34
C GLY A 204 10.57 29.28 4.10
N PRO A 205 10.46 30.30 4.97
CA PRO A 205 11.38 31.43 4.98
C PRO A 205 12.79 30.97 5.38
N ALA A 206 13.80 31.72 4.93
CA ALA A 206 15.21 31.39 5.20
C ALA A 206 15.59 31.47 6.69
N ASN A 207 14.84 32.24 7.47
CA ASN A 207 15.01 32.46 8.90
C ASN A 207 13.65 32.63 9.59
N GLY A 208 13.64 32.47 10.92
CA GLY A 208 12.47 32.63 11.76
C GLY A 208 12.82 32.35 13.22
N GLU A 209 11.83 32.53 14.09
CA GLU A 209 11.95 32.24 15.53
C GLU A 209 11.34 30.88 15.88
N LEU A 210 10.26 30.51 15.19
CA LEU A 210 9.47 29.31 15.46
C LEU A 210 9.64 28.28 14.35
N ARG A 211 9.61 26.99 14.67
CA ARG A 211 9.60 25.87 13.72
C ARG A 211 8.18 25.37 13.50
N VAL A 212 7.88 24.94 12.28
CA VAL A 212 6.54 24.45 11.91
C VAL A 212 6.22 23.12 12.62
N ILE A 213 4.98 23.00 13.11
CA ILE A 213 4.35 21.75 13.53
C ILE A 213 3.03 21.51 12.80
N ARG A 214 2.69 20.25 12.57
CA ARG A 214 1.54 19.81 11.76
C ARG A 214 0.80 18.63 12.39
N GLY A 215 -0.44 18.38 11.95
CA GLY A 215 -1.16 17.12 12.19
C GLY A 215 -2.17 17.09 13.33
N GLY A 216 -2.02 17.95 14.35
CA GLY A 216 -2.83 17.85 15.56
C GLY A 216 -2.23 16.85 16.55
N SER A 217 -2.94 16.59 17.65
CA SER A 217 -2.52 15.62 18.65
C SER A 217 -3.71 15.00 19.38
N TRP A 218 -3.45 14.03 20.25
CA TRP A 218 -4.45 13.40 21.11
C TRP A 218 -5.19 14.39 22.03
N ARG A 219 -4.63 15.58 22.28
CA ARG A 219 -5.30 16.69 23.02
C ARG A 219 -5.94 17.74 22.13
N ALA A 220 -5.56 17.78 20.86
CA ALA A 220 -6.05 18.77 19.94
C ALA A 220 -7.50 18.45 19.54
N PRO A 221 -8.40 19.45 19.41
CA PRO A 221 -9.69 19.23 18.79
C PRO A 221 -9.54 18.98 17.29
N ALA A 222 -10.57 18.39 16.66
CA ALA A 222 -10.57 18.06 15.24
C ALA A 222 -10.20 19.24 14.32
N SER A 223 -10.55 20.48 14.71
CA SER A 223 -10.23 21.68 13.93
C SER A 223 -8.74 21.94 13.76
N LEU A 224 -7.90 21.46 14.69
CA LEU A 224 -6.44 21.57 14.62
C LEU A 224 -5.78 20.33 13.98
N CYS A 225 -6.57 19.31 13.64
CA CYS A 225 -6.11 18.09 12.98
C CYS A 225 -6.36 18.12 11.46
N ARG A 226 -6.86 19.24 10.92
CA ARG A 226 -7.11 19.42 9.48
C ARG A 226 -5.80 19.35 8.70
N SER A 227 -5.89 18.89 7.46
CA SER A 227 -4.74 18.79 6.55
C SER A 227 -4.02 20.13 6.40
N ALA A 228 -4.77 21.24 6.35
CA ALA A 228 -4.24 22.59 6.17
C ALA A 228 -3.71 23.23 7.46
N PHE A 229 -4.13 22.76 8.64
CA PHE A 229 -3.83 23.43 9.91
C PHE A 229 -2.34 23.41 10.20
N ARG A 230 -1.80 24.59 10.55
CA ARG A 230 -0.39 24.86 10.83
C ARG A 230 -0.28 25.61 12.13
N ASP A 231 0.81 25.37 12.83
CA ASP A 231 1.24 26.14 13.98
C ASP A 231 2.77 26.18 14.03
N GLY A 232 3.32 27.03 14.89
CA GLY A 232 4.76 27.20 15.09
C GLY A 232 5.14 27.22 16.56
N ASN A 233 6.28 26.64 16.91
CA ASN A 233 6.80 26.70 18.29
C ASN A 233 8.33 26.78 18.32
N ASP A 234 8.90 27.19 19.45
CA ASP A 234 10.36 27.30 19.62
C ASP A 234 11.04 25.94 19.40
N ALA A 235 12.23 25.96 18.78
CA ALA A 235 12.91 24.74 18.35
C ALA A 235 13.35 23.81 19.51
N ASP A 236 13.48 24.34 20.72
CA ASP A 236 13.92 23.63 21.92
C ASP A 236 12.75 23.15 22.82
N VAL A 237 11.52 23.57 22.52
CA VAL A 237 10.33 23.18 23.30
C VAL A 237 10.07 21.68 23.21
N ARG A 238 9.74 21.10 24.36
CA ARG A 238 9.35 19.69 24.51
C ARG A 238 7.96 19.61 25.12
N ARG A 239 7.03 18.98 24.42
CA ARG A 239 5.68 18.70 24.91
C ARG A 239 5.41 17.22 24.79
N ASP A 240 4.64 16.67 25.71
CA ASP A 240 4.23 15.26 25.77
C ASP A 240 3.20 14.86 24.70
N ASP A 241 2.95 15.75 23.74
CA ASP A 241 2.22 15.48 22.51
C ASP A 241 2.96 16.00 21.26
N TYR A 242 4.27 16.29 21.36
CA TYR A 242 5.12 16.69 20.24
C TYR A 242 6.10 15.56 19.90
N GLY A 243 5.97 15.04 18.69
CA GLY A 243 6.83 14.04 18.08
C GLY A 243 7.24 14.46 16.66
N PHE A 244 7.50 13.49 15.80
CA PHE A 244 7.90 13.72 14.42
C PHE A 244 7.82 12.42 13.59
N ARG A 245 7.84 12.58 12.26
CA ARG A 245 8.14 11.48 11.33
C ARG A 245 9.34 11.84 10.45
N VAL A 246 9.98 10.83 9.90
CA VAL A 246 11.17 11.02 9.05
C VAL A 246 10.81 10.99 7.58
N LEU A 247 11.46 11.86 6.81
CA LEU A 247 11.55 11.79 5.37
C LEU A 247 12.93 11.26 4.98
N CYS A 248 12.98 10.34 4.02
CA CYS A 248 14.19 9.78 3.45
C CYS A 248 14.32 10.10 1.95
N THR A 249 15.51 10.53 1.54
CA THR A 249 15.92 10.65 0.15
C THR A 249 17.06 9.69 -0.16
N LEU A 250 17.17 9.26 -1.41
CA LEU A 250 18.28 8.45 -1.89
C LEU A 250 19.35 9.37 -2.52
N ASN A 251 20.58 9.31 -2.04
CA ASN A 251 21.69 10.02 -2.67
C ASN A 251 22.20 9.21 -3.86
N GLU A 252 21.94 9.68 -5.07
CA GLU A 252 22.64 9.16 -6.26
C GLU A 252 24.08 9.69 -6.27
N SER A 253 25.05 8.80 -6.47
CA SER A 253 26.43 9.23 -6.65
C SER A 253 26.54 9.93 -8.00
N SER A 254 26.90 11.21 -8.01
CA SER A 254 27.61 11.77 -9.15
C SER A 254 28.86 10.92 -9.37
N SER A 255 28.95 10.29 -10.54
CA SER A 255 30.13 9.54 -10.94
C SER A 255 31.34 10.47 -10.97
N THR A 256 32.20 10.38 -9.96
CA THR A 256 33.52 11.01 -9.99
C THR A 256 34.36 10.22 -10.99
N SER A 257 34.44 10.70 -12.23
CA SER A 257 35.47 10.29 -13.18
C SER A 257 36.66 11.24 -12.99
N ALA A 258 37.80 10.65 -12.63
CA ALA A 258 39.09 11.30 -12.79
C ALA A 258 39.42 11.41 -14.28
N THR A 259 40.10 12.50 -14.66
CA THR A 259 40.59 12.88 -16.01
C THR A 259 39.47 13.18 -17.02
N ASP A 260 39.41 14.30 -17.75
CA ASP A 260 40.44 15.19 -18.29
C ASP A 260 39.90 16.62 -18.51
N VAL A 261 40.82 17.59 -18.52
CA VAL A 261 40.58 19.00 -18.84
C VAL A 261 40.69 19.18 -20.36
N ALA A 262 39.61 19.58 -21.05
CA ALA A 262 39.62 20.59 -22.13
C ALA A 262 38.29 20.68 -22.92
N ALA A 263 37.79 21.92 -22.98
CA ALA A 263 37.10 22.59 -24.10
C ALA A 263 35.83 21.98 -24.75
N ALA A 264 34.73 22.72 -24.58
CA ALA A 264 33.62 22.80 -25.55
C ALA A 264 34.02 23.68 -26.76
N PRO A 265 33.18 23.94 -27.80
CA PRO A 265 31.83 23.44 -28.08
C PRO A 265 31.64 22.99 -29.56
N THR A 266 30.46 22.45 -29.92
CA THR A 266 29.66 22.86 -31.11
C THR A 266 28.44 21.97 -31.32
N ALA A 267 27.45 22.54 -31.97
CA ALA A 267 26.07 22.08 -32.04
C ALA A 267 25.77 21.10 -33.19
N SER A 268 24.63 20.42 -32.99
CA SER A 268 23.59 20.10 -33.98
C SER A 268 23.47 18.68 -34.52
N SER A 269 22.20 18.28 -34.54
CA SER A 269 21.52 17.36 -35.46
C SER A 269 21.50 15.86 -35.15
N GLY A 270 20.30 15.29 -35.29
CA GLY A 270 20.11 13.92 -35.78
C GLY A 270 19.76 12.87 -34.73
N SER A 271 18.46 12.66 -34.53
CA SER A 271 17.79 11.39 -34.24
C SER A 271 18.65 10.12 -34.23
N GLN A 272 18.53 9.29 -33.18
CA GLN A 272 18.11 7.90 -33.32
C GLN A 272 17.78 7.26 -31.97
N GLU A 273 16.61 6.64 -31.93
CA GLU A 273 16.12 5.77 -30.87
C GLU A 273 17.12 4.62 -30.61
N LEU A 274 17.36 4.37 -29.32
CA LEU A 274 17.81 3.08 -28.82
C LEU A 274 16.87 2.69 -27.67
N GLN A 275 15.70 2.17 -28.06
CA GLN A 275 14.82 1.39 -27.20
C GLN A 275 15.47 0.03 -26.88
N SER A 276 15.76 -0.19 -25.60
CA SER A 276 15.79 -1.51 -24.94
C SER A 276 15.88 -1.23 -23.43
N GLY A 277 15.09 -1.78 -22.52
CA GLY A 277 14.03 -2.78 -22.55
C GLY A 277 13.51 -2.96 -21.13
N ALA A 278 12.80 -1.96 -20.61
CA ALA A 278 11.99 -2.09 -19.41
C ALA A 278 10.55 -1.79 -19.83
N LEU A 279 9.68 -2.78 -19.77
CA LEU A 279 8.25 -2.55 -19.94
C LEU A 279 7.80 -1.57 -18.84
N ASP A 280 7.39 -0.38 -19.29
CA ASP A 280 6.69 0.61 -18.51
C ASP A 280 5.52 -0.07 -17.80
N ILE A 281 5.51 -0.03 -16.47
CA ILE A 281 4.52 -0.73 -15.64
C ILE A 281 3.12 -0.23 -15.96
N SER A 282 2.99 1.01 -16.40
CA SER A 282 1.73 1.57 -16.90
C SER A 282 1.24 0.77 -18.11
N ARG A 283 2.14 0.44 -19.05
CA ARG A 283 1.81 -0.43 -20.21
C ARG A 283 1.49 -1.86 -19.79
N LEU A 284 2.20 -2.39 -18.80
CA LEU A 284 1.93 -3.73 -18.29
C LEU A 284 0.54 -3.80 -17.65
N VAL A 285 0.17 -2.79 -16.85
CA VAL A 285 -1.16 -2.66 -16.26
C VAL A 285 -2.22 -2.47 -17.35
N GLU A 286 -2.02 -1.55 -18.30
CA GLU A 286 -2.92 -1.34 -19.44
C GLU A 286 -3.12 -2.61 -20.27
N GLN A 287 -2.08 -3.42 -20.43
CA GLN A 287 -2.14 -4.69 -21.17
C GLN A 287 -2.96 -5.76 -20.41
N ILE A 288 -2.92 -5.76 -19.08
CA ILE A 288 -3.41 -6.89 -18.26
C ILE A 288 -4.76 -6.58 -17.62
N GLU A 289 -5.02 -5.33 -17.26
CA GLU A 289 -6.26 -4.86 -16.65
C GLU A 289 -7.52 -5.32 -17.40
N PRO A 290 -7.58 -5.30 -18.76
CA PRO A 290 -8.72 -5.84 -19.50
C PRO A 290 -9.02 -7.31 -19.23
N SER A 291 -8.06 -8.07 -18.71
CA SER A 291 -8.11 -9.52 -18.58
C SER A 291 -8.42 -9.98 -17.15
N VAL A 292 -8.36 -9.06 -16.18
CA VAL A 292 -8.62 -9.34 -14.77
C VAL A 292 -10.05 -8.91 -14.45
N VAL A 293 -10.71 -9.60 -13.53
CA VAL A 293 -12.12 -9.36 -13.17
C VAL A 293 -12.31 -9.32 -11.67
N ARG A 294 -13.24 -8.49 -11.20
CA ARG A 294 -13.86 -8.65 -9.88
C ARG A 294 -14.90 -9.75 -9.94
N ILE A 295 -14.89 -10.68 -9.00
CA ILE A 295 -15.92 -11.70 -8.87
C ILE A 295 -16.81 -11.34 -7.69
N ASP A 296 -18.07 -11.02 -7.98
CA ASP A 296 -19.09 -10.79 -6.97
C ASP A 296 -19.95 -12.05 -6.83
N THR A 297 -19.98 -12.63 -5.64
CA THR A 297 -20.76 -13.83 -5.34
C THR A 297 -21.97 -13.50 -4.46
N ARG A 298 -23.05 -14.25 -4.64
CA ARG A 298 -24.20 -14.27 -3.73
C ARG A 298 -24.49 -15.70 -3.33
N GLY A 299 -24.45 -15.96 -2.03
CA GLY A 299 -24.74 -17.26 -1.43
C GLY A 299 -25.78 -17.16 -0.31
N ARG A 300 -26.04 -18.28 0.36
CA ARG A 300 -26.98 -18.34 1.50
C ARG A 300 -26.52 -17.50 2.71
N ARG A 301 -25.21 -17.29 2.85
CA ARG A 301 -24.59 -16.56 3.97
C ARG A 301 -24.35 -15.07 3.70
N GLY A 302 -24.80 -14.56 2.54
CA GLY A 302 -24.61 -13.17 2.14
C GLY A 302 -23.85 -13.03 0.82
N ALA A 303 -23.39 -11.81 0.54
CA ALA A 303 -22.56 -11.49 -0.61
C ALA A 303 -21.07 -11.64 -0.27
N GLY A 304 -20.28 -12.06 -1.26
CA GLY A 304 -18.82 -12.13 -1.18
C GLY A 304 -18.18 -11.47 -2.40
N THR A 305 -16.90 -11.12 -2.28
CA THR A 305 -16.13 -10.50 -3.36
C THR A 305 -14.71 -11.07 -3.39
N GLY A 306 -14.21 -11.30 -4.60
CA GLY A 306 -12.81 -11.65 -4.87
C GLY A 306 -12.40 -11.19 -6.26
N SER A 307 -11.29 -11.72 -6.76
CA SER A 307 -10.77 -11.44 -8.10
C SER A 307 -10.59 -12.73 -8.90
N GLY A 308 -10.48 -12.60 -10.21
CA GLY A 308 -10.13 -13.68 -11.13
C GLY A 308 -9.52 -13.11 -12.40
N PHE A 309 -9.15 -13.97 -13.34
CA PHE A 309 -8.61 -13.54 -14.63
C PHE A 309 -8.94 -14.52 -15.75
N LEU A 310 -9.05 -14.00 -16.97
CA LEU A 310 -9.34 -14.74 -18.19
C LEU A 310 -8.11 -15.50 -18.68
N ILE A 311 -8.29 -16.76 -19.07
CA ILE A 311 -7.21 -17.63 -19.57
C ILE A 311 -7.43 -18.19 -20.98
N ASP A 312 -8.62 -17.99 -21.56
CA ASP A 312 -8.93 -18.32 -22.95
C ASP A 312 -10.03 -17.42 -23.52
N ASP A 313 -10.19 -17.44 -24.85
CA ASP A 313 -11.22 -16.65 -25.55
C ASP A 313 -12.63 -17.24 -25.38
N LEU A 314 -12.76 -18.40 -24.74
CA LEU A 314 -14.02 -19.08 -24.46
C LEU A 314 -14.64 -18.64 -23.13
N GLY A 315 -14.02 -17.68 -22.44
CA GLY A 315 -14.54 -17.14 -21.17
C GLY A 315 -14.17 -17.97 -19.95
N THR A 316 -13.10 -18.77 -20.00
CA THR A 316 -12.63 -19.51 -18.83
C THR A 316 -11.87 -18.57 -17.89
N ILE A 317 -12.26 -18.56 -16.62
CA ILE A 317 -11.65 -17.76 -15.55
C ILE A 317 -11.00 -18.66 -14.52
N VAL A 318 -9.83 -18.25 -14.01
CA VAL A 318 -9.23 -18.81 -12.80
C VAL A 318 -9.42 -17.86 -11.62
N THR A 319 -9.74 -18.41 -10.45
CA THR A 319 -9.82 -17.69 -9.17
C THR A 319 -9.52 -18.65 -8.00
N ASN A 320 -9.63 -18.19 -6.75
CA ASN A 320 -9.55 -19.07 -5.60
C ASN A 320 -10.86 -19.81 -5.32
N TYR A 321 -10.75 -21.01 -4.74
CA TYR A 321 -11.90 -21.78 -4.30
C TYR A 321 -12.71 -21.04 -3.23
N HIS A 322 -12.04 -20.47 -2.22
CA HIS A 322 -12.74 -19.78 -1.12
C HIS A 322 -13.55 -18.54 -1.58
N VAL A 323 -13.25 -17.98 -2.76
CA VAL A 323 -14.03 -16.86 -3.34
C VAL A 323 -15.43 -17.33 -3.75
N VAL A 324 -15.56 -18.59 -4.18
CA VAL A 324 -16.79 -19.14 -4.78
C VAL A 324 -17.38 -20.34 -4.04
N GLU A 325 -16.74 -20.85 -2.99
CA GLU A 325 -17.14 -22.09 -2.29
C GLU A 325 -18.59 -22.12 -1.78
N ASN A 326 -19.17 -20.96 -1.48
CA ASN A 326 -20.54 -20.81 -0.98
C ASN A 326 -21.45 -20.05 -1.96
N ALA A 327 -20.96 -19.77 -3.17
CA ALA A 327 -21.69 -18.98 -4.17
C ALA A 327 -22.84 -19.81 -4.76
N MET A 328 -24.04 -19.26 -4.75
CA MET A 328 -25.15 -19.79 -5.55
C MET A 328 -25.18 -19.14 -6.93
N ARG A 329 -24.81 -17.86 -6.99
CA ARG A 329 -24.66 -17.09 -8.23
C ARG A 329 -23.38 -16.26 -8.12
N ALA A 330 -22.75 -16.03 -9.26
CA ALA A 330 -21.62 -15.13 -9.35
C ALA A 330 -21.68 -14.32 -10.66
N ARG A 331 -21.08 -13.14 -10.64
CA ARG A 331 -20.84 -12.32 -11.83
C ARG A 331 -19.41 -11.79 -11.81
N ALA A 332 -18.83 -11.69 -13.00
CA ALA A 332 -17.56 -11.03 -13.23
C ALA A 332 -17.81 -9.58 -13.62
N VAL A 333 -17.07 -8.64 -13.02
CA VAL A 333 -17.11 -7.22 -13.35
C VAL A 333 -15.73 -6.83 -13.87
N PHE A 334 -15.67 -6.35 -15.11
CA PHE A 334 -14.44 -5.90 -15.78
C PHE A 334 -14.10 -4.45 -15.42
N HIS A 335 -12.90 -4.00 -15.79
CA HIS A 335 -12.39 -2.65 -15.51
C HIS A 335 -13.20 -1.49 -16.09
N ASP A 336 -13.89 -1.70 -17.19
CA ASP A 336 -14.81 -0.71 -17.77
C ASP A 336 -16.22 -0.75 -17.16
N GLY A 337 -16.42 -1.54 -16.09
CA GLY A 337 -17.69 -1.73 -15.41
C GLY A 337 -18.65 -2.70 -16.10
N LYS A 338 -18.27 -3.32 -17.24
CA LYS A 338 -19.11 -4.36 -17.86
C LYS A 338 -19.24 -5.56 -16.93
N GLU A 339 -20.48 -5.93 -16.66
CA GLU A 339 -20.81 -7.10 -15.85
C GLU A 339 -21.20 -8.28 -16.75
N VAL A 340 -20.65 -9.47 -16.45
CA VAL A 340 -20.95 -10.72 -17.17
C VAL A 340 -21.29 -11.80 -16.15
N ALA A 341 -22.35 -12.56 -16.41
CA ALA A 341 -22.72 -13.68 -15.55
C ALA A 341 -21.68 -14.81 -15.63
N ILE A 342 -21.39 -15.43 -14.48
CA ILE A 342 -20.64 -16.68 -14.43
C ILE A 342 -21.67 -17.82 -14.56
N SER A 343 -21.62 -18.53 -15.67
CA SER A 343 -22.52 -19.66 -15.99
C SER A 343 -22.35 -20.83 -15.03
N GLY A 344 -21.15 -21.01 -14.47
CA GLY A 344 -20.83 -22.10 -13.58
C GLY A 344 -19.34 -22.30 -13.39
N TYR A 345 -18.95 -23.48 -12.92
CA TYR A 345 -17.58 -23.94 -12.79
C TYR A 345 -17.32 -25.15 -13.68
N LEU A 346 -16.10 -25.26 -14.21
CA LEU A 346 -15.59 -26.48 -14.86
C LEU A 346 -15.03 -27.43 -13.81
N ALA A 347 -14.30 -26.90 -12.83
CA ALA A 347 -13.73 -27.67 -11.73
C ALA A 347 -13.47 -26.80 -10.50
N MET A 348 -13.46 -27.44 -9.33
CA MET A 348 -13.09 -26.85 -8.04
C MET A 348 -12.04 -27.73 -7.36
N TYR A 349 -10.99 -27.11 -6.83
CA TYR A 349 -9.86 -27.77 -6.18
C TYR A 349 -9.66 -27.21 -4.76
N PRO A 350 -10.44 -27.67 -3.76
CA PRO A 350 -10.38 -27.13 -2.40
C PRO A 350 -8.99 -27.24 -1.76
N GLU A 351 -8.25 -28.31 -2.04
CA GLU A 351 -6.90 -28.52 -1.52
C GLU A 351 -5.83 -27.64 -2.19
N GLN A 352 -6.17 -27.02 -3.32
CA GLN A 352 -5.28 -26.08 -4.02
C GLN A 352 -5.74 -24.64 -3.87
N ASP A 353 -6.89 -24.43 -3.22
CA ASP A 353 -7.59 -23.16 -3.19
C ASP A 353 -7.78 -22.56 -4.60
N LEU A 354 -8.12 -23.39 -5.59
CA LEU A 354 -8.35 -22.97 -6.97
C LEU A 354 -9.76 -23.33 -7.44
N ALA A 355 -10.36 -22.46 -8.26
CA ALA A 355 -11.59 -22.74 -8.99
C ALA A 355 -11.46 -22.27 -10.44
N VAL A 356 -11.99 -23.08 -11.36
CA VAL A 356 -12.03 -22.80 -12.80
C VAL A 356 -13.48 -22.54 -13.19
N LEU A 357 -13.78 -21.32 -13.61
CA LEU A 357 -15.12 -20.81 -13.87
C LEU A 357 -15.36 -20.57 -15.36
N ARG A 358 -16.63 -20.43 -15.75
CA ARG A 358 -17.02 -20.13 -17.13
C ARG A 358 -17.94 -18.90 -17.19
N LEU A 359 -17.55 -17.89 -17.96
CA LEU A 359 -18.41 -16.76 -18.31
C LEU A 359 -19.51 -17.17 -19.30
N THR A 360 -20.64 -16.47 -19.28
CA THR A 360 -21.66 -16.61 -20.31
C THR A 360 -21.27 -16.01 -21.66
N ASP A 361 -20.42 -14.98 -21.64
CA ASP A 361 -19.93 -14.28 -22.82
C ASP A 361 -18.57 -13.60 -22.52
N VAL A 362 -17.79 -13.25 -23.54
CA VAL A 362 -16.54 -12.50 -23.37
C VAL A 362 -16.69 -11.14 -24.05
N PRO A 363 -16.65 -10.02 -23.29
CA PRO A 363 -16.74 -8.70 -23.90
C PRO A 363 -15.65 -8.45 -24.95
N GLU A 364 -15.94 -7.59 -25.92
CA GLU A 364 -14.95 -7.18 -26.93
C GLU A 364 -13.74 -6.49 -26.27
N GLY A 365 -12.54 -6.74 -26.80
CA GLY A 365 -11.28 -6.15 -26.31
C GLY A 365 -10.66 -6.86 -25.10
N ARG A 366 -11.24 -7.98 -24.65
CA ARG A 366 -10.68 -8.83 -23.59
C ARG A 366 -9.68 -9.81 -24.19
N LYS A 367 -8.54 -9.98 -23.52
CA LYS A 367 -7.49 -10.90 -23.96
C LYS A 367 -7.18 -11.90 -22.85
N PRO A 368 -6.93 -13.17 -23.17
CA PRO A 368 -6.43 -14.12 -22.19
C PRO A 368 -5.05 -13.74 -21.65
N LEU A 369 -4.80 -13.99 -20.37
CA LEU A 369 -3.46 -13.87 -19.83
C LEU A 369 -2.65 -15.16 -20.08
N PRO A 370 -1.42 -15.04 -20.61
CA PRO A 370 -0.54 -16.19 -20.76
C PRO A 370 -0.12 -16.69 -19.38
N ILE A 371 -0.07 -18.02 -19.20
CA ILE A 371 0.43 -18.65 -17.97
C ILE A 371 1.91 -18.96 -18.17
N CYS A 372 2.75 -18.55 -17.22
CA CYS A 372 4.19 -18.78 -17.28
C CYS A 372 4.51 -20.27 -17.12
N GLU A 373 5.38 -20.79 -17.98
CA GLU A 373 5.80 -22.21 -17.97
C GLU A 373 6.89 -22.49 -16.92
N GLU A 374 7.64 -21.46 -16.56
CA GLU A 374 8.80 -21.57 -15.68
C GLU A 374 8.45 -21.11 -14.26
N PHE A 375 9.13 -21.72 -13.28
CA PHE A 375 9.06 -21.20 -11.92
C PHE A 375 9.74 -19.83 -11.85
N PRO A 376 9.18 -18.89 -11.10
CA PRO A 376 9.80 -17.59 -10.97
C PRO A 376 11.11 -17.67 -10.19
N ILE A 377 12.01 -16.73 -10.44
CA ILE A 377 13.30 -16.65 -9.75
C ILE A 377 13.14 -15.82 -8.48
N ARG A 378 13.84 -16.17 -7.40
CA ARG A 378 13.86 -15.34 -6.19
C ARG A 378 14.41 -13.94 -6.52
N GLY A 379 13.74 -12.90 -6.04
CA GLY A 379 14.04 -11.51 -6.37
C GLY A 379 13.45 -11.05 -7.71
N GLN A 380 12.84 -11.94 -8.50
CA GLN A 380 12.09 -11.55 -9.68
C GLN A 380 10.95 -10.62 -9.27
N ARG A 381 10.85 -9.50 -9.97
CA ARG A 381 9.76 -8.55 -9.81
C ARG A 381 8.45 -9.13 -10.30
N VAL A 382 7.40 -8.91 -9.52
CA VAL A 382 6.07 -9.45 -9.75
C VAL A 382 5.01 -8.45 -9.32
N MET A 383 3.85 -8.52 -9.93
CA MET A 383 2.72 -7.67 -9.58
C MET A 383 1.49 -8.53 -9.30
N ALA A 384 0.78 -8.25 -8.21
CA ALA A 384 -0.54 -8.81 -7.98
C ALA A 384 -1.57 -7.83 -8.49
N LEU A 385 -2.56 -8.33 -9.21
CA LEU A 385 -3.71 -7.53 -9.62
C LEU A 385 -4.98 -8.10 -9.01
N GLY A 386 -5.88 -7.20 -8.67
CA GLY A 386 -7.25 -7.51 -8.31
C GLY A 386 -8.12 -6.26 -8.28
N ALA A 387 -9.39 -6.46 -7.97
CA ALA A 387 -10.40 -5.41 -7.99
C ALA A 387 -11.11 -5.31 -6.62
N PRO A 388 -10.44 -4.72 -5.60
CA PRO A 388 -11.01 -4.58 -4.27
C PRO A 388 -12.17 -3.58 -4.24
N TYR A 389 -13.30 -3.98 -3.62
CA TYR A 389 -14.40 -3.11 -3.16
C TYR A 389 -14.96 -2.07 -4.15
N GLY A 390 -14.84 -2.30 -5.47
CA GLY A 390 -15.37 -1.39 -6.49
C GLY A 390 -14.51 -0.18 -6.83
N PHE A 391 -13.24 -0.18 -6.42
CA PHE A 391 -12.22 0.69 -7.00
C PHE A 391 -11.71 0.11 -8.32
N SER A 392 -11.27 1.00 -9.23
CA SER A 392 -10.48 0.61 -10.40
C SER A 392 -9.27 -0.21 -9.95
N PHE A 393 -8.97 -1.26 -10.71
CA PHE A 393 -7.94 -2.27 -10.49
C PHE A 393 -6.76 -1.79 -9.64
N THR A 394 -6.43 -2.53 -8.57
CA THR A 394 -5.34 -2.17 -7.64
C THR A 394 -4.12 -3.05 -7.92
N PRO A 395 -3.22 -2.63 -8.83
CA PRO A 395 -1.93 -3.30 -8.99
C PRO A 395 -1.09 -3.07 -7.74
N THR A 396 -0.59 -4.15 -7.15
CA THR A 396 0.42 -4.09 -6.09
C THR A 396 1.71 -4.71 -6.60
N ASP A 397 2.80 -3.97 -6.56
CA ASP A 397 4.13 -4.43 -7.01
C ASP A 397 4.89 -5.09 -5.85
N GLY A 398 5.80 -6.00 -6.18
CA GLY A 398 6.65 -6.69 -5.22
C GLY A 398 7.66 -7.61 -5.90
N ILE A 399 8.23 -8.54 -5.13
CA ILE A 399 9.17 -9.55 -5.62
C ILE A 399 8.81 -10.94 -5.12
N VAL A 400 9.27 -11.96 -5.84
CA VAL A 400 9.28 -13.33 -5.32
C VAL A 400 10.31 -13.45 -4.21
N SER A 401 9.83 -13.59 -2.98
CA SER A 401 10.65 -13.77 -1.78
C SER A 401 11.23 -15.17 -1.68
N ALA A 402 10.41 -16.18 -2.01
CA ALA A 402 10.79 -17.59 -2.00
C ALA A 402 9.77 -18.44 -2.77
N ILE A 403 10.21 -19.59 -3.27
CA ILE A 403 9.32 -20.69 -3.66
C ILE A 403 9.39 -21.74 -2.55
N ARG A 404 8.24 -22.21 -2.08
CA ARG A 404 8.15 -23.18 -0.99
C ARG A 404 7.28 -24.35 -1.40
N ASP A 405 7.64 -25.56 -0.97
CA ASP A 405 6.82 -26.73 -1.18
C ASP A 405 5.78 -26.91 -0.05
N ALA A 406 4.80 -27.78 -0.31
CA ALA A 406 3.72 -28.05 0.63
C ALA A 406 4.19 -28.66 1.97
N ASN A 407 5.28 -29.45 1.97
CA ASN A 407 5.78 -30.10 3.18
C ASN A 407 6.50 -29.09 4.08
N GLU A 408 7.28 -28.19 3.50
CA GLU A 408 7.91 -27.07 4.21
C GLU A 408 6.86 -26.18 4.86
N MET A 409 5.80 -25.86 4.11
CA MET A 409 4.69 -25.03 4.59
C MET A 409 3.89 -25.72 5.69
N ALA A 410 3.59 -27.02 5.55
CA ALA A 410 2.88 -27.79 6.57
C ALA A 410 3.66 -27.90 7.89
N LYS A 411 5.00 -27.98 7.84
CA LYS A 411 5.86 -27.96 9.03
C LYS A 411 5.86 -26.59 9.71
N SER A 412 5.98 -25.53 8.91
CA SER A 412 6.06 -24.16 9.41
C SER A 412 4.71 -23.65 9.94
N LEU A 413 3.60 -24.23 9.44
CA LEU A 413 2.23 -23.79 9.72
C LEU A 413 1.33 -25.00 9.98
N PRO A 414 1.37 -25.55 11.21
CA PRO A 414 0.54 -26.68 11.59
C PRO A 414 -0.95 -26.38 11.33
N GLY A 415 -1.60 -27.24 10.54
CA GLY A 415 -3.03 -27.11 10.20
C GLY A 415 -3.32 -26.43 8.86
N LEU A 416 -2.32 -25.97 8.12
CA LEU A 416 -2.47 -25.58 6.72
C LEU A 416 -2.75 -26.83 5.87
N LYS A 417 -3.92 -26.87 5.23
CA LYS A 417 -4.39 -28.04 4.46
C LYS A 417 -4.08 -27.97 2.96
N LEU A 418 -3.55 -26.85 2.49
CA LEU A 418 -3.34 -26.61 1.07
C LEU A 418 -2.06 -27.32 0.58
N ARG A 419 -2.21 -28.09 -0.49
CA ARG A 419 -1.17 -28.94 -1.09
C ARG A 419 -0.76 -28.40 -2.46
N VAL A 420 -0.01 -27.31 -2.45
CA VAL A 420 0.45 -26.58 -3.64
C VAL A 420 1.92 -26.21 -3.52
N THR A 421 2.52 -25.81 -4.64
CA THR A 421 3.76 -25.04 -4.61
C THR A 421 3.42 -23.58 -4.34
N TRP A 422 4.06 -23.01 -3.33
CA TRP A 422 3.78 -21.67 -2.84
C TRP A 422 4.80 -20.68 -3.38
N ILE A 423 4.31 -19.56 -3.88
CA ILE A 423 5.13 -18.39 -4.18
C ILE A 423 4.95 -17.43 -3.02
N GLN A 424 5.97 -17.32 -2.16
CA GLN A 424 6.01 -16.27 -1.15
C GLN A 424 6.41 -14.98 -1.85
N THR A 425 5.63 -13.93 -1.68
CA THR A 425 5.87 -12.63 -2.32
C THR A 425 5.87 -11.50 -1.28
N THR A 426 6.56 -10.41 -1.58
CA THR A 426 6.41 -9.15 -0.83
C THR A 426 5.18 -8.35 -1.26
N THR A 427 4.59 -8.70 -2.40
CA THR A 427 3.42 -8.03 -2.94
C THR A 427 2.28 -8.02 -1.93
N PRO A 428 1.73 -6.86 -1.55
CA PRO A 428 0.56 -6.80 -0.68
C PRO A 428 -0.63 -7.59 -1.24
N ILE A 429 -1.10 -8.58 -0.48
CA ILE A 429 -2.31 -9.35 -0.78
C ILE A 429 -3.32 -9.08 0.34
N SER A 430 -4.42 -8.43 -0.02
CA SER A 430 -5.51 -8.04 0.89
C SER A 430 -6.87 -8.50 0.34
N PRO A 431 -7.94 -8.47 1.17
CA PRO A 431 -9.29 -8.76 0.69
C PRO A 431 -9.61 -7.94 -0.56
N GLY A 432 -9.93 -8.63 -1.67
CA GLY A 432 -10.14 -8.04 -2.99
C GLY A 432 -9.09 -8.40 -4.04
N ASN A 433 -7.84 -8.67 -3.67
CA ASN A 433 -6.82 -9.21 -4.59
C ASN A 433 -6.76 -10.74 -4.60
N SER A 434 -7.39 -11.40 -3.61
CA SER A 434 -7.55 -12.85 -3.54
C SER A 434 -8.22 -13.38 -4.80
N GLY A 435 -7.59 -14.37 -5.45
CA GLY A 435 -8.05 -15.00 -6.69
C GLY A 435 -7.57 -14.29 -7.96
N GLY A 436 -7.02 -13.09 -7.86
CA GLY A 436 -6.41 -12.37 -8.98
C GLY A 436 -5.02 -12.92 -9.35
N PRO A 437 -4.47 -12.53 -10.50
CA PRO A 437 -3.19 -13.05 -10.96
C PRO A 437 -2.01 -12.38 -10.24
N LEU A 438 -0.96 -13.16 -10.02
CA LEU A 438 0.40 -12.68 -9.78
C LEU A 438 1.15 -12.79 -11.12
N ILE A 439 1.63 -11.67 -11.66
CA ILE A 439 2.23 -11.57 -12.99
C ILE A 439 3.72 -11.24 -12.92
N ASN A 440 4.47 -11.65 -13.93
CA ASN A 440 5.85 -11.20 -14.14
C ASN A 440 5.93 -9.97 -15.06
N SER A 441 7.14 -9.47 -15.29
CA SER A 441 7.40 -8.32 -16.17
C SER A 441 7.07 -8.55 -17.66
N LYS A 442 6.83 -9.80 -18.09
CA LYS A 442 6.37 -10.14 -19.45
C LYS A 442 4.85 -10.15 -19.57
N GLY A 443 4.13 -9.95 -18.46
CA GLY A 443 2.68 -10.06 -18.38
C GLY A 443 2.16 -11.49 -18.34
N GLU A 444 3.02 -12.44 -17.97
CA GLU A 444 2.62 -13.84 -17.78
C GLU A 444 2.23 -14.07 -16.32
N VAL A 445 1.16 -14.83 -16.12
CA VAL A 445 0.70 -15.28 -14.80
C VAL A 445 1.70 -16.30 -14.25
N ILE A 446 2.35 -15.98 -13.15
CA ILE A 446 3.23 -16.87 -12.41
C ILE A 446 2.54 -17.50 -11.20
N GLY A 447 1.36 -16.99 -10.79
CA GLY A 447 0.55 -17.58 -9.72
C GLY A 447 -0.80 -16.91 -9.50
N VAL A 448 -1.58 -17.42 -8.54
CA VAL A 448 -2.88 -16.88 -8.11
C VAL A 448 -2.79 -16.43 -6.66
N ASN A 449 -3.01 -15.14 -6.42
CA ASN A 449 -2.91 -14.55 -5.08
C ASN A 449 -3.90 -15.23 -4.13
N THR A 450 -3.47 -15.70 -2.96
CA THR A 450 -4.34 -16.37 -1.98
C THR A 450 -4.18 -15.77 -0.58
N ILE A 451 -5.30 -15.59 0.12
CA ILE A 451 -5.33 -15.12 1.50
C ILE A 451 -5.50 -16.31 2.44
N THR A 452 -4.44 -16.64 3.17
CA THR A 452 -4.50 -17.60 4.27
C THR A 452 -4.74 -16.87 5.58
N HIS A 453 -6.01 -16.75 6.00
CA HIS A 453 -6.48 -16.03 7.21
C HIS A 453 -5.80 -16.39 8.55
N ARG A 454 -4.94 -17.42 8.60
CA ARG A 454 -4.21 -17.87 9.79
C ARG A 454 -2.72 -17.53 9.81
N MET A 455 -2.24 -16.83 8.79
CA MET A 455 -0.82 -16.49 8.67
C MET A 455 -0.58 -15.08 9.22
N GLY A 456 0.43 -14.94 10.09
CA GLY A 456 0.73 -13.68 10.78
C GLY A 456 0.89 -12.48 9.84
N GLN A 457 0.75 -11.28 10.39
CA GLN A 457 0.89 -10.03 9.64
C GLN A 457 2.30 -9.98 8.99
N ASN A 458 2.36 -9.76 7.66
CA ASN A 458 3.55 -9.69 6.77
C ASN A 458 3.98 -10.97 6.00
N LEU A 459 3.13 -11.99 5.81
CA LEU A 459 3.40 -13.09 4.87
C LEU A 459 2.34 -13.18 3.77
N ASN A 460 2.72 -12.89 2.52
CA ASN A 460 1.84 -12.96 1.34
C ASN A 460 2.23 -14.14 0.46
N PHE A 461 1.23 -14.85 -0.08
CA PHE A 461 1.46 -16.01 -0.93
C PHE A 461 0.54 -16.07 -2.14
N ALA A 462 1.04 -16.74 -3.17
CA ALA A 462 0.26 -17.16 -4.32
C ALA A 462 0.42 -18.68 -4.58
N VAL A 463 -0.61 -19.29 -5.14
CA VAL A 463 -0.58 -20.65 -5.69
C VAL A 463 0.17 -20.61 -7.02
N SER A 464 1.17 -21.48 -7.24
CA SER A 464 2.03 -21.37 -8.42
C SER A 464 1.31 -21.60 -9.76
N ALA A 465 1.79 -20.96 -10.84
CA ALA A 465 1.31 -21.17 -12.20
C ALA A 465 1.41 -22.63 -12.65
N LYS A 466 2.36 -23.41 -12.12
CA LYS A 466 2.46 -24.85 -12.37
C LYS A 466 1.24 -25.59 -11.83
N ASP A 467 0.80 -25.27 -10.60
CA ASP A 467 -0.39 -25.87 -10.00
C ASP A 467 -1.65 -25.43 -10.76
N VAL A 468 -1.73 -24.16 -11.18
CA VAL A 468 -2.80 -23.65 -12.04
C VAL A 468 -2.88 -24.43 -13.36
N LYS A 469 -1.76 -24.61 -14.05
CA LYS A 469 -1.72 -25.35 -15.33
C LYS A 469 -2.16 -26.80 -15.16
N GLN A 470 -1.77 -27.46 -14.07
CA GLN A 470 -2.24 -28.82 -13.76
C GLN A 470 -3.75 -28.86 -13.49
N ALA A 471 -4.28 -27.85 -12.79
CA ALA A 471 -5.72 -27.71 -12.57
C ALA A 471 -6.45 -27.51 -13.91
N LEU A 472 -5.94 -26.67 -14.80
CA LEU A 472 -6.52 -26.43 -16.12
C LEU A 472 -6.50 -27.66 -17.01
N GLN A 473 -5.38 -28.39 -17.07
CA GLN A 473 -5.27 -29.64 -17.82
C GLN A 473 -6.28 -30.69 -17.35
N LYS A 474 -6.52 -30.79 -16.04
CA LYS A 474 -7.52 -31.69 -15.45
C LYS A 474 -8.97 -31.24 -15.69
N SER A 475 -9.15 -29.95 -15.98
CA SER A 475 -10.47 -29.35 -16.22
C SER A 475 -10.84 -29.30 -17.70
N ASP A 476 -9.88 -29.58 -18.57
CA ASP A 476 -10.06 -29.54 -20.02
C ASP A 476 -11.11 -30.57 -20.47
N GLY A 477 -12.02 -30.15 -21.35
CA GLY A 477 -13.14 -30.96 -21.82
C GLY A 477 -14.26 -31.23 -20.80
N LEU A 478 -14.18 -30.74 -19.56
CA LEU A 478 -15.28 -30.89 -18.60
C LEU A 478 -16.48 -30.01 -18.95
N SER A 479 -17.68 -30.48 -18.62
CA SER A 479 -18.90 -29.70 -18.74
C SER A 479 -19.01 -28.65 -17.63
N VAL A 480 -19.72 -27.55 -17.91
CA VAL A 480 -19.96 -26.51 -16.93
C VAL A 480 -21.04 -26.95 -15.94
N HIS A 481 -20.74 -26.89 -14.65
CA HIS A 481 -21.65 -27.17 -13.55
C HIS A 481 -22.12 -25.87 -12.89
N ALA A 482 -23.40 -25.76 -12.56
CA ALA A 482 -23.94 -24.58 -11.88
C ALA A 482 -23.34 -24.39 -10.47
N LEU A 483 -23.10 -23.13 -10.06
CA LEU A 483 -22.56 -22.79 -8.74
C LEU A 483 -23.51 -23.21 -7.59
N ALA A 484 -24.84 -23.03 -7.74
CA ALA A 484 -25.95 -23.80 -7.14
C ALA A 484 -27.33 -23.15 -7.46
N PRO A 485 -28.47 -23.87 -7.48
CA PRO A 485 -28.75 -25.16 -6.82
C PRO A 485 -29.30 -26.28 -7.73
N GLN A 486 -29.12 -27.56 -7.35
CA GLN A 486 -30.21 -28.53 -7.55
C GLN A 486 -31.04 -28.55 -6.26
N ALA A 487 -32.32 -28.21 -6.38
CA ALA A 487 -33.29 -28.46 -5.34
C ALA A 487 -33.44 -29.98 -5.19
N THR A 488 -32.95 -30.54 -4.09
CA THR A 488 -33.65 -31.69 -3.50
C THR A 488 -34.98 -31.11 -3.06
N SER A 489 -36.09 -31.58 -3.64
CA SER A 489 -37.41 -31.08 -3.28
C SER A 489 -37.60 -31.26 -1.77
N ILE A 490 -38.48 -30.46 -1.15
CA ILE A 490 -38.89 -30.71 0.24
C ILE A 490 -39.35 -32.17 0.42
N SER A 491 -39.92 -32.78 -0.62
CA SER A 491 -40.30 -34.19 -0.70
C SER A 491 -39.12 -35.17 -0.52
N GLU A 492 -37.93 -34.86 -1.04
CA GLU A 492 -36.73 -35.69 -0.90
C GLU A 492 -36.01 -35.48 0.44
N ILE A 493 -36.05 -34.27 0.99
CA ILE A 493 -35.59 -33.98 2.35
C ILE A 493 -36.45 -34.73 3.38
N ILE A 494 -37.78 -34.76 3.17
CA ILE A 494 -38.70 -35.55 4.00
C ILE A 494 -38.41 -37.05 3.86
N ARG A 495 -38.10 -37.54 2.65
CA ARG A 495 -37.71 -38.94 2.41
C ARG A 495 -36.40 -39.34 3.11
N ALA A 496 -35.42 -38.43 3.15
CA ALA A 496 -34.14 -38.66 3.82
C ALA A 496 -34.26 -38.59 5.35
N LEU A 497 -35.16 -37.73 5.88
CA LEU A 497 -35.45 -37.65 7.31
C LEU A 497 -36.33 -38.79 7.81
N GLN A 498 -37.10 -39.45 6.93
CA GLN A 498 -37.95 -40.61 7.25
C GLN A 498 -37.28 -41.96 6.97
N GLY A 499 -35.96 -42.00 6.74
CA GLY A 499 -35.22 -43.20 6.37
C GLY A 499 -34.50 -43.92 7.53
N ALA A 500 -35.21 -44.27 8.61
CA ALA A 500 -34.83 -45.37 9.50
C ALA A 500 -35.94 -46.44 9.43
N ALA A 501 -35.69 -47.42 8.54
CA ALA A 501 -36.33 -48.72 8.26
C ALA A 501 -37.84 -48.95 8.51
N PRO A 502 -38.57 -49.55 7.54
CA PRO A 502 -39.77 -50.32 7.83
C PRO A 502 -39.39 -51.73 8.32
N ASP A 503 -39.67 -52.00 9.59
CA ASP A 503 -40.33 -53.18 10.19
C ASP A 503 -40.01 -53.27 11.69
#